data_AF-A0A7C2Q3S8-F1
#
_entry.id   AF-A0A7C2Q3S8-F1
#
_cell.length_a   1.000
_cell.length_b   1.000
_cell.length_c   1.000
_cell.angle_alpha   90.00
_cell.angle_beta   90.00
_cell.angle_gamma   90.00
#
_symmetry.space_group_name_H-M   'P 1'
#
loop_
_entity.id
_entity.type
_entity.pdbx_description
1 polymer ?
#
loop_
_entity_poly.entity_id
_entity_poly.type
_entity_poly.pdbx_seq_one_letter_code
_entity_poly.pdbx_strand_id
1 'polypeptide(L)'
;PWVEELIALAWKHPNVYIAVSGHAPKYWDKSLVHFMNSRGIGKVMWGTDYPLILHEESLTQIEQLGLKPEAKWALLRETAVKVFKFEE
;
A
#
# COMPACT_ATOMS: atom_id res chain seq x y z
N PRO A 1 -8.82 11.50 -3.77
CA PRO A 1 -9.59 11.99 -4.95
C PRO A 1 -8.93 11.67 -6.31
N TRP A 2 -7.60 11.50 -6.40
CA TRP A 2 -6.87 11.27 -7.67
C TRP A 2 -6.22 9.88 -7.77
N VAL A 3 -6.99 8.83 -7.46
CA VAL A 3 -6.43 7.48 -7.28
C VAL A 3 -5.97 6.88 -8.61
N GLU A 4 -6.72 7.06 -9.68
CA GLU A 4 -6.38 6.49 -10.99
C GLU A 4 -5.13 7.13 -11.57
N GLU A 5 -4.97 8.45 -11.43
CA GLU A 5 -3.78 9.19 -11.87
C GLU A 5 -2.55 8.76 -11.05
N LEU A 6 -2.71 8.58 -9.74
CA LEU A 6 -1.66 8.09 -8.86
C LEU A 6 -1.19 6.68 -9.27
N ILE A 7 -2.13 5.78 -9.57
CA ILE A 7 -1.83 4.44 -10.10
C ILE A 7 -1.11 4.54 -11.45
N ALA A 8 -1.56 5.40 -12.36
CA ALA A 8 -0.93 5.59 -13.66
C ALA A 8 0.52 6.09 -13.54
N LEU A 9 0.77 7.05 -12.64
CA LEU A 9 2.13 7.55 -12.35
C LEU A 9 3.02 6.46 -11.77
N ALA A 10 2.54 5.73 -10.74
CA ALA A 10 3.31 4.65 -10.13
C ALA A 10 3.60 3.51 -11.12
N TRP A 11 2.63 3.18 -11.98
CA TRP A 11 2.80 2.16 -13.00
C TRP A 11 3.82 2.55 -14.07
N LYS A 12 3.73 3.79 -14.57
CA LYS A 12 4.60 4.29 -15.65
C LYS A 12 6.03 4.54 -15.19
N HIS A 13 6.22 5.02 -13.97
CA HIS A 13 7.51 5.48 -13.50
C HIS A 13 8.11 4.50 -12.47
N PRO A 14 9.27 3.88 -12.78
CA PRO A 14 9.87 2.86 -11.91
C PRO A 14 10.10 3.33 -10.48
N ASN A 15 10.48 4.60 -10.30
CA ASN A 15 10.88 5.19 -9.03
C ASN A 15 9.75 5.97 -8.32
N VAL A 16 8.51 5.93 -8.81
CA VAL A 16 7.36 6.52 -8.13
C VAL A 16 6.61 5.43 -7.38
N TYR A 17 6.40 5.64 -6.08
CA TYR A 17 5.72 4.70 -5.19
C TYR A 17 4.53 5.38 -4.50
N ILE A 18 3.56 4.59 -4.09
CA ILE A 18 2.35 5.06 -3.40
C ILE A 18 2.48 4.73 -1.92
N ALA A 19 2.37 5.73 -1.06
CA ALA A 19 2.14 5.52 0.36
C ALA A 19 0.63 5.55 0.62
N VAL A 20 0.08 4.48 1.20
CA VAL A 20 -1.28 4.46 1.72
C VAL A 20 -1.24 4.72 3.22
N SER A 21 -1.56 5.96 3.58
CA SER A 21 -1.71 6.42 4.96
C SER A 21 -2.83 7.47 5.04
N GLY A 22 -3.15 7.92 6.25
CA GLY A 22 -4.13 8.99 6.51
C GLY A 22 -5.60 8.60 6.31
N HIS A 23 -5.88 7.51 5.60
CA HIS A 23 -7.20 6.90 5.48
C HIS A 23 -7.15 5.43 5.85
N ALA A 24 -8.10 4.99 6.68
CA ALA A 24 -8.17 3.60 7.11
C ALA A 24 -8.38 2.65 5.92
N PRO A 25 -7.77 1.44 5.90
CA PRO A 25 -7.80 0.55 4.75
C PRO A 25 -9.20 0.20 4.21
N LYS A 26 -10.22 0.18 5.06
CA LYS A 26 -11.62 -0.03 4.64
C LYS A 26 -12.16 1.03 3.67
N TYR A 27 -11.51 2.20 3.59
CA TYR A 27 -11.87 3.30 2.69
C TYR A 27 -10.98 3.41 1.45
N TRP A 28 -9.98 2.54 1.30
CA TRP A 28 -9.14 2.57 0.10
C TRP A 28 -9.96 2.22 -1.13
N ASP A 29 -9.65 2.91 -2.23
CA ASP A 29 -10.36 2.69 -3.48
C ASP A 29 -10.12 1.28 -4.01
N LYS A 30 -11.15 0.67 -4.58
CA LYS A 30 -11.09 -0.69 -5.12
C LYS A 30 -10.05 -0.82 -6.23
N SER A 31 -9.85 0.23 -7.04
CA SER A 31 -8.83 0.25 -8.09
C SER A 31 -7.41 0.18 -7.52
N LEU A 32 -7.15 0.87 -6.40
CA LEU A 32 -5.87 0.82 -5.69
C LEU A 32 -5.63 -0.55 -5.08
N VAL A 33 -6.66 -1.12 -4.43
CA VAL A 33 -6.60 -2.47 -3.86
C VAL A 33 -6.32 -3.51 -4.95
N HIS A 34 -7.01 -3.42 -6.10
CA HIS A 34 -6.75 -4.31 -7.23
C HIS A 34 -5.34 -4.13 -7.81
N PHE A 35 -4.86 -2.89 -7.93
CA PHE A 35 -3.52 -2.58 -8.45
C PHE A 35 -2.44 -3.20 -7.56
N MET A 36 -2.46 -2.95 -6.25
CA MET A 36 -1.45 -3.51 -5.34
C MET A 36 -1.53 -5.05 -5.22
N ASN A 37 -2.69 -5.64 -5.50
CA ASN A 37 -2.90 -7.09 -5.50
C ASN A 37 -2.64 -7.78 -6.87
N SER A 38 -2.13 -7.03 -7.85
CA SER A 38 -1.86 -7.53 -9.22
C SER A 38 -0.56 -6.96 -9.79
N ARG A 39 -0.63 -6.12 -10.82
CA ARG A 39 0.55 -5.55 -11.52
C ARG A 39 1.30 -4.52 -10.68
N GLY A 40 0.72 -4.01 -9.59
CA GLY A 40 1.30 -3.03 -8.69
C GLY A 40 1.99 -3.63 -7.45
N ILE A 41 2.21 -4.95 -7.40
CA ILE A 41 2.99 -5.56 -6.31
C ILE A 41 4.37 -4.90 -6.25
N GLY A 42 4.75 -4.40 -5.06
CA GLY A 42 6.00 -3.67 -4.86
C GLY A 42 5.95 -2.18 -5.21
N LYS A 43 4.77 -1.61 -5.50
CA LYS A 43 4.57 -0.17 -5.81
C LYS A 43 3.85 0.60 -4.71
N VAL A 44 3.27 -0.10 -3.72
CA VAL A 44 2.45 0.48 -2.67
C VAL A 44 3.02 0.09 -1.30
N MET A 45 3.14 1.05 -0.38
CA MET A 45 3.63 0.84 0.99
C MET A 45 2.60 1.34 2.01
N TRP A 46 2.52 0.63 3.13
CA TRP A 46 1.57 0.92 4.21
C TRP A 46 2.13 1.89 5.25
N GLY A 47 1.26 2.77 5.75
CA GLY A 47 1.48 3.59 6.95
C GLY A 47 0.14 3.95 7.60
N THR A 48 0.17 4.40 8.86
CA THR A 48 -1.07 4.68 9.62
C THR A 48 -1.24 6.14 10.01
N ASP A 49 -0.26 6.99 9.73
CA ASP A 49 -0.20 8.36 10.26
C ASP A 49 -0.47 8.40 11.78
N TYR A 50 0.11 7.44 12.52
CA TYR A 50 -0.07 7.35 13.97
C TYR A 50 0.18 8.72 14.63
N PRO A 51 -0.73 9.20 15.51
CA PRO A 51 -1.83 8.47 16.15
C PRO A 51 -3.20 8.53 15.44
N LEU A 52 -3.28 9.03 14.19
CA LEU A 52 -4.56 9.19 13.49
C LEU A 52 -5.30 7.86 13.26
N ILE A 53 -4.57 6.82 12.84
CA ILE A 53 -5.08 5.44 12.71
C ILE A 53 -4.21 4.54 13.57
N LEU A 54 -4.84 3.71 14.41
CA LEU A 54 -4.14 2.75 15.23
C LEU A 54 -3.59 1.61 14.37
N HIS A 55 -2.38 1.13 14.70
CA HIS A 55 -1.73 0.05 13.97
C HIS A 55 -2.58 -1.22 13.92
N GLU A 56 -3.13 -1.63 15.06
CA GLU A 56 -3.97 -2.83 15.18
C GLU A 56 -5.25 -2.74 14.34
N GLU A 57 -5.93 -1.59 14.37
CA GLU A 57 -7.12 -1.37 13.55
C GLU A 57 -6.77 -1.45 12.05
N SER A 58 -5.69 -0.79 11.64
CA SER A 58 -5.25 -0.79 10.25
C SER A 58 -4.90 -2.20 9.77
N LEU A 59 -4.13 -2.96 10.55
CA LEU A 59 -3.75 -4.33 10.22
C LEU A 59 -4.98 -5.23 10.11
N THR A 60 -5.93 -5.13 11.04
CA THR A 60 -7.18 -5.90 10.99
C THR A 60 -7.99 -5.62 9.72
N GLN A 61 -8.06 -4.35 9.29
CA GLN A 61 -8.74 -3.98 8.05
C GLN A 61 -7.99 -4.47 6.81
N ILE A 62 -6.66 -4.53 6.83
CA ILE A 62 -5.84 -5.08 5.73
C ILE A 62 -6.11 -6.57 5.54
N GLU A 63 -6.28 -7.34 6.62
CA GLU A 63 -6.65 -8.77 6.52
C GLU A 63 -7.97 -8.98 5.75
N GLN A 64 -8.90 -8.03 5.88
CA GLN A 64 -10.22 -8.11 5.25
C GLN A 64 -10.19 -7.78 3.76
N LEU A 65 -9.08 -7.25 3.22
CA LEU A 65 -8.95 -6.88 1.80
C LEU A 65 -8.75 -8.09 0.87
N GLY A 66 -8.46 -9.28 1.42
CA GLY A 66 -8.24 -10.48 0.61
C GLY A 66 -7.02 -10.39 -0.30
N LEU A 67 -5.95 -9.74 0.17
CA LEU A 67 -4.70 -9.64 -0.58
C LEU A 67 -4.03 -11.01 -0.68
N LYS A 68 -3.42 -11.30 -1.83
CA LYS A 68 -2.55 -12.46 -1.99
C LYS A 68 -1.36 -12.34 -1.02
N PRO A 69 -0.80 -13.46 -0.53
CA PRO A 69 0.30 -13.43 0.44
C PRO A 69 1.47 -12.54 0.01
N GLU A 70 1.88 -12.61 -1.26
CA GLU A 70 2.97 -11.83 -1.83
C GLU A 70 2.65 -10.33 -1.91
N ALA A 71 1.40 -9.96 -2.22
CA ALA A 71 0.96 -8.58 -2.27
C ALA A 71 0.90 -7.96 -0.87
N LYS A 72 0.40 -8.72 0.10
CA LYS A 72 0.36 -8.31 1.51
C LYS A 72 1.78 -8.12 2.07
N TRP A 73 2.69 -9.04 1.80
CA TRP A 73 4.09 -8.93 2.22
C TRP A 73 4.78 -7.71 1.59
N ALA A 74 4.52 -7.46 0.30
CA ALA A 74 5.03 -6.28 -0.37
C ALA A 74 4.49 -4.97 0.22
N LEU A 75 3.20 -4.91 0.52
CA LEU A 75 2.53 -3.75 1.11
C LEU A 75 3.05 -3.43 2.51
N LEU A 76 3.13 -4.44 3.39
CA LEU A 76 3.44 -4.26 4.80
C LEU A 76 4.93 -4.08 5.06
N ARG A 77 5.81 -4.54 4.16
CA ARG A 77 7.25 -4.54 4.41
C ARG A 77 8.13 -4.29 3.19
N GLU A 78 8.10 -5.17 2.20
CA GLU A 78 9.19 -5.23 1.20
C GLU A 78 9.31 -3.94 0.37
N THR A 79 8.18 -3.29 0.07
CA THR A 79 8.22 -2.02 -0.68
C THR A 79 8.97 -0.94 0.12
N ALA A 80 8.73 -0.85 1.43
CA ALA A 80 9.41 0.10 2.30
C ALA A 80 10.90 -0.24 2.45
N VAL A 81 11.23 -1.51 2.70
CA VAL A 81 12.63 -1.97 2.79
C VAL A 81 13.41 -1.61 1.53
N LYS A 82 12.84 -1.88 0.35
CA LYS A 82 13.46 -1.54 -0.94
C LYS A 82 13.67 -0.04 -1.13
N VAL A 83 12.66 0.78 -0.81
CA VAL A 83 12.69 2.24 -1.06
C VAL A 83 13.63 2.95 -0.08
N PHE A 84 13.54 2.61 1.21
CA PHE A 84 14.31 3.26 2.26
C PHE A 84 15.68 2.62 2.49
N LYS A 85 15.96 1.48 1.84
CA LYS A 85 17.21 0.72 1.98
C LYS A 85 17.47 0.35 3.43
N PHE A 86 16.45 -0.17 4.11
CA PHE A 86 16.63 -0.73 5.44
C PHE A 86 17.49 -1.99 5.34
N GLU A 87 18.62 -1.98 6.05
CA GLU A 87 19.42 -3.17 6.30
C GLU A 87 18.75 -3.93 7.46
N GLU A 88 18.64 -5.25 7.33
CA GLU A 88 18.13 -6.11 8.42
C GLU A 88 19.12 -6.22 9.58
#